data_AF-A0A918JYZ1-F1
#
_entry.id   AF-A0A918JYZ1-F1
#
_cell.length_a   1.000
_cell.length_b   1.000
_cell.length_c   1.000
_cell.angle_alpha   90.00
_cell.angle_beta   90.00
_cell.angle_gamma   90.00
#
_symmetry.space_group_name_H-M   'P 1'
#
loop_
_entity.id
_entity.type
_entity.pdbx_description
1 polymer ?
#
loop_
_entity_poly.entity_id
_entity_poly.type
_entity_poly.pdbx_seq_one_letter_code
_entity_poly.pdbx_strand_id
1 'polypeptide(L)'
;MTIIIKRMYNKAIWKYFWDINVFNIPFSLIIGLISGLLWSIIIFSSLGIVIGYLGYKTFKNNQYYVYYNLGLTKTSLLKKVWLLNMIISFLLFLIYIIIR
;
A
#
# COMPACT_ATOMS: atom_id res chain seq x y z
N MET A 1 25.90 2.82 -14.38
CA MET A 1 25.28 3.87 -13.52
C MET A 1 23.76 3.77 -13.43
N THR A 2 23.06 3.58 -14.56
CA THR A 2 21.58 3.47 -14.65
C THR A 2 20.95 2.29 -13.89
N ILE A 3 21.64 1.14 -13.83
CA ILE A 3 21.12 -0.07 -13.16
C ILE A 3 21.02 0.12 -11.64
N ILE A 4 21.99 0.81 -11.03
CA ILE A 4 22.05 1.02 -9.57
C ILE A 4 20.93 1.97 -9.12
N ILE A 5 20.72 3.06 -9.87
CA ILE A 5 19.65 4.04 -9.59
C ILE A 5 18.28 3.38 -9.72
N LYS A 6 18.07 2.58 -10.78
CA LYS A 6 16.82 1.81 -10.96
C LYS A 6 16.57 0.83 -9.80
N ARG A 7 17.62 0.19 -9.29
CA ARG A 7 17.52 -0.72 -8.13
C ARG A 7 17.15 0.03 -6.84
N MET A 8 17.76 1.19 -6.59
CA MET A 8 17.44 2.03 -5.43
C MET A 8 16.00 2.54 -5.49
N TYR A 9 15.55 2.96 -6.67
CA TYR A 9 14.19 3.41 -6.93
C TYR A 9 13.15 2.31 -6.63
N ASN A 10 13.35 1.10 -7.15
CA ASN A 10 12.45 -0.03 -6.88
C ASN A 10 12.44 -0.39 -5.39
N LYS A 11 13.60 -0.38 -4.73
CA LYS A 11 13.70 -0.64 -3.29
C LYS A 11 12.93 0.41 -2.46
N ALA A 12 12.99 1.67 -2.87
CA ALA A 12 12.26 2.76 -2.22
C ALA A 12 10.74 2.57 -2.31
N ILE A 13 10.22 2.23 -3.50
CA ILE A 13 8.80 1.95 -3.70
C ILE A 13 8.35 0.73 -2.89
N TRP A 14 9.14 -0.35 -2.92
CA TRP A 14 8.83 -1.56 -2.17
C TRP A 14 8.78 -1.32 -0.65
N LYS A 15 9.73 -0.54 -0.15
CA LYS A 15 9.74 -0.12 1.26
C LYS A 15 8.49 0.70 1.60
N TYR A 16 8.16 1.70 0.78
CA TYR A 16 6.98 2.53 1.00
C TYR A 16 5.69 1.71 0.95
N PHE A 17 5.58 0.76 0.02
CA PHE A 17 4.47 -0.18 -0.09
C PHE A 17 4.29 -0.99 1.20
N TRP A 18 5.36 -1.56 1.74
CA TRP A 18 5.31 -2.28 3.01
C TRP A 18 4.93 -1.38 4.17
N ASP A 19 5.51 -0.19 4.26
CA ASP A 19 5.25 0.72 5.36
C ASP A 19 3.79 1.20 5.41
N ILE A 20 3.15 1.40 4.25
CA ILE A 20 1.71 1.71 4.16
C ILE A 20 0.89 0.47 4.54
N ASN A 21 1.26 -0.71 4.03
CA ASN A 21 0.47 -1.91 4.21
C ASN A 21 0.53 -2.50 5.62
N VAL A 22 1.59 -2.22 6.39
CA VAL A 22 1.67 -2.58 7.83
C VAL A 22 0.51 -1.98 8.62
N PHE A 23 0.00 -0.81 8.22
CA PHE A 23 -1.17 -0.18 8.83
C PHE A 23 -2.48 -0.56 8.13
N ASN A 24 -2.45 -0.71 6.80
CA ASN A 24 -3.62 -1.09 6.00
C ASN A 24 -4.15 -2.48 6.37
N ILE A 25 -3.26 -3.49 6.40
CA ILE A 25 -3.64 -4.91 6.56
C ILE A 25 -4.38 -5.14 7.89
N PRO A 26 -3.87 -4.72 9.06
CA PRO A 26 -4.57 -4.91 10.32
C PRO A 26 -5.94 -4.22 10.31
N PHE A 27 -6.01 -3.01 9.76
CA PHE A 27 -7.27 -2.27 9.68
C PHE A 27 -8.30 -2.98 8.80
N SER A 28 -7.91 -3.42 7.60
CA SER A 28 -8.79 -4.18 6.71
C SER A 28 -9.22 -5.51 7.32
N LEU A 29 -8.33 -6.19 8.04
CA LEU A 29 -8.64 -7.45 8.73
C LEU A 29 -9.66 -7.25 9.84
N ILE A 30 -9.50 -6.22 10.68
CA ILE A 30 -10.46 -5.91 11.76
C ILE A 30 -11.85 -5.70 11.17
N ILE A 31 -11.98 -4.92 10.10
CA ILE A 31 -13.29 -4.71 9.48
C ILE A 31 -13.79 -5.97 8.77
N GLY A 32 -12.89 -6.75 8.17
CA GLY A 32 -13.22 -8.06 7.62
C GLY A 32 -13.80 -9.04 8.63
N LEU A 33 -13.31 -9.02 9.87
CA LEU A 33 -13.83 -9.87 10.95
C LEU A 33 -15.24 -9.43 11.40
N ILE A 34 -15.56 -8.14 11.29
CA ILE A 34 -16.86 -7.59 11.71
C ILE A 34 -17.90 -7.72 10.59
N SER A 35 -17.52 -7.40 9.35
CA SER A 35 -18.44 -7.27 8.22
C SER A 35 -18.34 -8.40 7.19
N GLY A 36 -17.30 -9.23 7.26
CA GLY A 36 -17.06 -10.36 6.36
C GLY A 36 -15.91 -10.14 5.36
N LEU A 37 -15.49 -11.23 4.71
CA LEU A 37 -14.28 -11.29 3.88
C LEU A 37 -14.33 -10.32 2.67
N LEU A 38 -15.49 -10.16 2.04
CA LEU A 38 -15.67 -9.23 0.90
C LEU A 38 -15.37 -7.78 1.31
N TRP A 39 -15.87 -7.36 2.48
CA TRP A 39 -15.62 -6.01 2.98
C TRP A 39 -14.15 -5.77 3.30
N SER A 40 -13.44 -6.79 3.79
CA SER A 40 -11.98 -6.73 3.96
C SER A 40 -11.26 -6.37 2.65
N ILE A 41 -11.61 -7.05 1.56
CA ILE A 41 -10.99 -6.84 0.24
C ILE A 41 -11.28 -5.44 -0.31
N ILE A 42 -12.51 -4.96 -0.16
CA ILE A 42 -12.92 -3.62 -0.60
C ILE A 42 -12.19 -2.54 0.21
N ILE A 43 -12.08 -2.72 1.52
CA ILE A 43 -11.44 -1.75 2.41
C ILE A 43 -9.93 -1.71 2.20
N PHE A 44 -9.30 -2.86 1.96
CA PHE A 44 -7.87 -2.97 1.70
C PHE A 44 -7.43 -2.14 0.48
N SER A 45 -8.26 -2.01 -0.55
CA SER A 45 -7.96 -1.20 -1.75
C SER A 45 -8.49 0.24 -1.69
N SER A 46 -9.25 0.60 -0.64
CA SER A 46 -9.87 1.92 -0.48
C SER A 46 -9.43 2.58 0.83
N LEU A 47 -10.29 2.58 1.85
CA LEU A 47 -10.11 3.30 3.12
C LEU A 47 -8.87 2.85 3.89
N GLY A 48 -8.51 1.56 3.81
CA GLY A 48 -7.34 1.05 4.48
C GLY A 48 -6.02 1.65 3.95
N ILE A 49 -5.97 2.06 2.68
CA ILE A 49 -4.82 2.80 2.12
C ILE A 49 -4.75 4.21 2.69
N VAL A 50 -5.90 4.87 2.89
CA VAL A 50 -5.97 6.19 3.52
C VAL A 50 -5.42 6.10 4.94
N ILE A 51 -5.80 5.07 5.69
CA ILE A 51 -5.31 4.83 7.05
C ILE A 51 -3.83 4.48 7.04
N GLY A 52 -3.36 3.68 6.08
CA GLY A 52 -1.95 3.41 5.94
C GLY A 52 -1.13 4.65 5.62
N TYR A 53 -1.65 5.53 4.77
CA TYR A 53 -1.07 6.84 4.49
C TYR A 53 -1.04 7.74 5.72
N LEU A 54 -2.11 7.78 6.52
CA LEU A 54 -2.14 8.55 7.76
C LEU A 54 -1.13 8.00 8.78
N GLY A 55 -1.06 6.68 8.97
CA GLY A 55 -0.05 6.03 9.81
C GLY A 55 1.36 6.36 9.37
N TYR A 56 1.64 6.25 8.07
CA TYR A 56 2.94 6.63 7.51
C TYR A 56 3.27 8.11 7.73
N LYS A 57 2.32 9.00 7.47
CA LYS A 57 2.48 10.44 7.65
C LYS A 57 2.74 10.81 9.10
N THR A 58 2.10 10.13 10.05
CA THR A 58 2.26 10.42 11.49
C THR A 58 3.58 9.89 12.03
N PHE A 59 3.94 8.64 11.72
CA PHE A 59 5.10 7.98 12.35
C PHE A 59 6.40 8.07 11.53
N LYS A 60 6.32 8.27 10.21
CA LYS A 60 7.45 8.18 9.27
C LYS A 60 7.56 9.39 8.33
N ASN A 61 7.00 10.55 8.70
CA ASN A 61 7.02 11.75 7.84
C ASN A 61 8.42 12.12 7.34
N ASN A 62 9.45 11.98 8.20
CA ASN A 62 10.83 12.33 7.87
C ASN A 62 11.41 11.50 6.72
N GLN A 63 10.88 10.30 6.47
CA GLN A 63 11.33 9.46 5.36
C GLN A 63 10.90 10.02 3.99
N TYR A 64 9.93 10.94 3.94
CA TYR A 64 9.58 11.62 2.69
C TYR A 64 10.73 12.44 2.09
N TYR A 65 11.64 12.96 2.92
CA TYR A 65 12.83 13.66 2.42
C TYR A 65 13.76 12.74 1.62
N VAL A 66 13.89 11.47 2.06
CA VAL A 66 14.71 10.47 1.36
C VAL A 66 14.13 10.18 -0.02
N TYR A 67 12.80 10.05 -0.14
CA TYR A 67 12.15 9.84 -1.42
C TYR A 67 12.24 11.06 -2.33
N TYR A 68 12.11 12.26 -1.76
CA TYR A 68 12.24 13.49 -2.52
C TYR A 68 13.64 13.63 -3.15
N ASN A 69 14.70 13.25 -2.43
CA ASN A 69 16.07 13.22 -2.95
C ASN A 69 16.27 12.22 -4.09
N LEU A 70 15.39 11.21 -4.20
CA LEU A 70 15.36 10.25 -5.31
C LEU A 70 14.46 10.73 -6.48
N GLY A 71 13.92 11.95 -6.43
CA GLY A 71 12.99 12.49 -7.42
C GLY A 71 11.56 11.96 -7.30
N LEU A 72 11.21 11.30 -6.18
CA LEU A 72 9.88 10.73 -5.95
C LEU A 72 9.00 11.71 -5.18
N THR A 73 7.84 12.04 -5.76
CA THR A 73 6.80 12.85 -5.08
C THR A 73 5.90 11.97 -4.21
N LYS A 74 5.31 12.56 -3.16
CA LYS A 74 4.35 11.86 -2.27
C LYS A 74 3.18 11.24 -3.05
N THR A 75 2.66 11.96 -4.03
CA THR A 75 1.54 11.52 -4.86
C THR A 75 1.91 10.38 -5.80
N SER A 76 3.12 10.39 -6.37
CA SER A 76 3.58 9.29 -7.23
C SER A 76 3.79 7.99 -6.44
N LEU A 77 4.34 8.07 -5.23
CA LEU A 77 4.44 6.96 -4.30
C LEU A 77 3.07 6.39 -3.93
N LEU A 78 2.14 7.25 -3.53
CA LEU A 78 0.79 6.84 -3.14
C LEU A 78 0.03 6.19 -4.30
N LYS A 79 0.10 6.75 -5.52
CA LYS A 79 -0.51 6.18 -6.72
C LYS A 79 0.01 4.77 -7.02
N LYS A 80 1.32 4.54 -6.85
CA LYS A 80 1.92 3.20 -7.06
C LYS A 80 1.45 2.18 -6.03
N VAL A 81 1.38 2.57 -4.76
CA VAL A 81 0.86 1.68 -3.70
C VAL A 81 -0.61 1.38 -3.95
N TRP A 82 -1.39 2.38 -4.35
CA TRP A 82 -2.80 2.21 -4.67
C TRP A 82 -3.02 1.22 -5.83
N LEU A 83 -2.25 1.35 -6.92
CA LEU A 83 -2.28 0.41 -8.03
C LEU A 83 -1.88 -1.02 -7.61
N LEU A 84 -0.83 -1.18 -6.82
CA LEU A 84 -0.40 -2.49 -6.34
C LEU A 84 -1.46 -3.14 -5.44
N ASN A 85 -2.04 -2.38 -4.50
CA ASN A 85 -3.10 -2.88 -3.64
C ASN A 85 -4.38 -3.20 -4.42
N MET A 86 -4.72 -2.42 -5.45
CA MET A 86 -5.81 -2.72 -6.38
C MET A 86 -5.61 -4.07 -7.08
N ILE A 87 -4.41 -4.33 -7.60
CA ILE A 87 -4.08 -5.60 -8.26
C ILE A 87 -4.19 -6.77 -7.26
N ILE A 88 -3.67 -6.59 -6.05
CA ILE A 88 -3.75 -7.60 -4.98
C ILE A 88 -5.20 -7.86 -4.57
N SER A 89 -5.99 -6.80 -4.34
CA SER A 89 -7.42 -6.94 -4.03
C SER A 89 -8.17 -7.65 -5.15
N PHE A 90 -7.87 -7.33 -6.40
CA PHE A 90 -8.51 -7.99 -7.54
C PHE A 90 -8.19 -9.48 -7.60
N LEU A 91 -6.93 -9.87 -7.36
CA LEU A 91 -6.53 -11.27 -7.23
C LEU A 91 -7.24 -11.97 -6.07
N LEU A 92 -7.30 -11.33 -4.90
CA LEU A 92 -8.02 -11.88 -3.73
C LEU A 92 -9.52 -12.03 -4.00
N PHE A 93 -10.12 -11.08 -4.73
CA PHE A 93 -11.51 -11.13 -5.13
C PHE A 93 -11.79 -12.28 -6.12
N LEU A 94 -10.91 -12.51 -7.09
CA LEU A 94 -10.97 -13.67 -7.99
C LEU A 94 -10.92 -14.99 -7.21
N ILE A 95 -9.97 -15.11 -6.28
CA ILE A 95 -9.86 -16.29 -5.41
C ILE A 95 -11.14 -16.48 -4.59
N TYR A 96 -11.69 -15.40 -4.03
CA TYR A 96 -12.93 -15.45 -3.28
C TYR A 96 -14.11 -15.96 -4.11
N ILE A 97 -14.23 -15.53 -5.37
CA ILE A 97 -15.26 -16.02 -6.29
C ILE A 97 -15.06 -17.51 -6.63
N ILE A 98 -13.82 -17.96 -6.81
CA ILE A 98 -13.55 -19.36 -7.18
C ILE A 98 -13.85 -20.33 -6.02
N ILE A 99 -13.60 -19.91 -4.78
CA ILE A 99 -13.80 -20.75 -3.58
C ILE A 99 -15.28 -20.82 -3.17
N ARG A 100 -16.06 -19.80 -3.52
CA ARG A 100 -17.47 -19.67 -3.11
C ARG A 100 -18.41 -20.28 -4.14
#